data_AF-A0A7S0WYB7-F1
#
_entry.id   AF-A0A7S0WYB7-F1
#
_cell.length_a   1.000
_cell.length_b   1.000
_cell.length_c   1.000
_cell.angle_alpha   90.00
_cell.angle_beta   90.00
_cell.angle_gamma   90.00
#
_symmetry.space_group_name_H-M   'P 1'
#
loop_
_entity.id
_entity.type
_entity.pdbx_description
1 polymer ?
#
loop_
_entity_poly.entity_id
_entity_poly.type
_entity_poly.pdbx_seq_one_letter_code
_entity_poly.pdbx_strand_id
1 'polypeptide(L)'
;MRHSLGAWRAAACLTHLTRLDLHAELSWGAECLASLRSLAVAHLHVTHASEHDVGTVIIPTVCRLTTLQQLCLKARPGFRDNQDHVCSLAAALPSLTSLELPG
;
A
#
# COMPACT_ATOMS: atom_id res chain seq x y z
N MET A 1 -12.56 -12.13 -9.23
CA MET A 1 -12.40 -12.07 -7.75
C MET A 1 -11.18 -12.81 -7.19
N ARG A 2 -10.70 -13.95 -7.73
CA ARG A 2 -9.52 -14.66 -7.15
C ARG A 2 -8.14 -14.10 -7.52
N HIS A 3 -8.06 -13.21 -8.51
CA HIS A 3 -6.77 -12.78 -9.09
C HIS A 3 -5.99 -11.83 -8.17
N SER A 4 -6.68 -10.88 -7.51
CA SER A 4 -6.02 -9.90 -6.61
C SER A 4 -5.37 -10.56 -5.39
N LEU A 5 -6.08 -11.45 -4.69
CA LEU A 5 -5.53 -12.16 -3.52
C LEU A 5 -4.32 -13.04 -3.89
N GLY A 6 -4.35 -13.67 -5.06
CA GLY A 6 -3.22 -14.43 -5.58
C GLY A 6 -1.98 -13.55 -5.79
N ALA A 7 -2.17 -12.36 -6.36
CA ALA A 7 -1.10 -11.41 -6.62
C ALA A 7 -0.47 -10.86 -5.32
N TRP A 8 -1.29 -10.47 -4.33
CA TRP A 8 -0.79 -10.02 -3.02
C TRP A 8 0.04 -11.10 -2.31
N ARG A 9 -0.46 -12.34 -2.27
CA ARG A 9 0.23 -13.47 -1.62
C ARG A 9 1.51 -13.85 -2.34
N ALA A 10 1.50 -13.84 -3.68
CA ALA A 10 2.69 -14.10 -4.47
C ALA A 10 3.77 -13.05 -4.20
N ALA A 11 3.40 -11.76 -4.16
CA ALA A 11 4.33 -10.68 -3.81
C ALA A 11 4.91 -10.86 -2.41
N ALA A 12 4.08 -11.22 -1.41
CA ALA A 12 4.51 -11.43 -0.03
C ALA A 12 5.52 -12.57 0.14
N CYS A 13 5.57 -13.54 -0.77
CA CYS A 13 6.58 -14.60 -0.75
C CYS A 13 7.99 -14.10 -1.17
N LEU A 14 8.09 -12.91 -1.76
CA LEU A 14 9.35 -12.33 -2.22
C LEU A 14 9.98 -11.47 -1.12
N THR A 15 10.45 -12.10 -0.04
CA THR A 15 10.88 -11.42 1.19
C THR A 15 12.02 -10.41 1.04
N HIS A 16 12.80 -10.53 -0.04
CA HIS A 16 13.92 -9.63 -0.36
C HIS A 16 13.56 -8.55 -1.39
N LEU A 17 12.29 -8.42 -1.76
CA LEU A 17 11.83 -7.48 -2.76
C LEU A 17 12.01 -6.04 -2.26
N THR A 18 12.74 -5.23 -3.03
CA THR A 18 13.01 -3.83 -2.73
C THR A 18 12.08 -2.88 -3.45
N ARG A 19 11.47 -3.34 -4.55
CA ARG A 19 10.52 -2.57 -5.36
C ARG A 19 9.35 -3.43 -5.79
N LEU A 20 8.13 -2.97 -5.48
CA LEU A 20 6.87 -3.60 -5.85
C LEU A 20 6.06 -2.64 -6.72
N ASP A 21 5.65 -3.12 -7.89
CA ASP A 21 4.60 -2.49 -8.68
C ASP A 21 3.47 -3.52 -8.81
N LEU A 22 2.32 -3.19 -8.20
CA LEU A 22 1.21 -4.12 -8.09
C LEU A 22 -0.10 -3.45 -8.50
N HIS A 23 -0.73 -4.07 -9.49
CA HIS A 23 -2.09 -3.77 -9.89
C HIS A 23 -3.04 -4.83 -9.33
N ALA A 24 -3.93 -4.41 -8.44
CA ALA A 24 -4.93 -5.26 -7.83
C ALA A 24 -6.33 -4.70 -8.08
N GLU A 25 -7.31 -5.58 -8.28
CA GLU A 25 -8.70 -5.12 -8.34
C GLU A 25 -9.21 -4.76 -6.93
N LEU A 26 -8.76 -5.47 -5.90
CA LEU A 26 -9.32 -5.41 -4.55
C LEU A 26 -8.22 -5.22 -3.51
N SER A 27 -8.57 -4.55 -2.41
CA SER A 27 -7.72 -4.30 -1.24
C SER A 27 -7.47 -5.54 -0.37
N TRP A 28 -8.40 -6.50 -0.35
CA TRP A 28 -8.25 -7.72 0.46
C TRP A 28 -7.02 -8.52 0.02
N GLY A 29 -6.09 -8.69 0.96
CA GLY A 29 -4.83 -9.39 0.77
C GLY A 29 -3.64 -8.45 0.89
N ALA A 30 -3.86 -7.13 0.84
CA ALA A 30 -2.80 -6.15 1.05
C ALA A 30 -2.07 -6.39 2.37
N GLU A 31 -2.75 -6.89 3.41
CA GLU A 31 -2.13 -7.24 4.71
C GLU A 31 -0.95 -8.22 4.58
N CYS A 32 -0.91 -9.02 3.51
CA CYS A 32 0.19 -9.95 3.23
C CYS A 32 1.51 -9.21 2.95
N LEU A 33 1.44 -7.99 2.40
CA LEU A 33 2.64 -7.19 2.09
C LEU A 33 3.42 -6.77 3.33
N ALA A 34 2.81 -6.75 4.52
CA ALA A 34 3.49 -6.36 5.75
C ALA A 34 4.72 -7.24 6.10
N SER A 35 4.89 -8.37 5.41
CA SER A 35 6.08 -9.22 5.49
C SER A 35 7.29 -8.70 4.70
N LEU A 36 7.10 -7.77 3.77
CA LEU A 36 8.13 -7.23 2.86
C LEU A 36 9.00 -6.17 3.54
N ARG A 37 9.81 -6.58 4.52
CA ARG A 37 10.61 -5.67 5.36
C ARG A 37 11.73 -4.94 4.62
N SER A 38 12.11 -5.40 3.43
CA SER A 38 13.15 -4.78 2.59
C SER A 38 12.57 -3.82 1.54
N LEU A 39 11.25 -3.61 1.52
CA LEU A 39 10.60 -2.84 0.48
C LEU A 39 10.89 -1.34 0.63
N ALA A 40 11.59 -0.78 -0.34
CA ALA A 40 11.89 0.65 -0.41
C ALA A 40 10.90 1.41 -1.30
N VAL A 41 10.36 0.78 -2.33
CA VAL A 41 9.46 1.42 -3.30
C VAL A 41 8.20 0.57 -3.47
N ALA A 42 7.02 1.18 -3.28
CA ALA A 42 5.73 0.54 -3.53
C ALA A 42 4.85 1.40 -4.42
N HIS A 43 4.48 0.86 -5.57
CA HIS A 43 3.40 1.37 -6.41
C HIS A 43 2.23 0.42 -6.28
N LEU A 44 1.14 0.88 -5.67
CA LEU A 44 -0.06 0.09 -5.42
C LEU A 44 -1.21 0.74 -6.18
N HIS A 45 -1.71 0.04 -7.19
CA HIS A 45 -2.90 0.47 -7.93
C HIS A 45 -4.06 -0.46 -7.61
N VAL A 46 -5.04 0.03 -6.85
CA VAL A 46 -6.18 -0.76 -6.36
C VAL A 46 -7.50 -0.20 -6.90
N THR A 47 -8.04 -0.83 -7.95
CA THR A 47 -9.11 -0.23 -8.77
C THR A 47 -10.53 -0.35 -8.19
N HIS A 48 -10.76 -1.15 -7.15
CA HIS A 48 -12.03 -1.24 -6.42
C HIS A 48 -11.88 -1.07 -4.91
N ALA A 49 -10.76 -0.53 -4.43
CA ALA A 49 -10.67 -0.14 -3.02
C ALA A 49 -11.61 1.04 -2.74
N SER A 50 -12.45 0.90 -1.71
CA SER A 50 -13.18 2.02 -1.13
C SER A 50 -12.27 2.87 -0.24
N GLU A 51 -12.71 4.07 0.13
CA GLU A 51 -12.00 4.91 1.10
C GLU A 51 -11.79 4.18 2.44
N HIS A 52 -12.82 3.45 2.88
CA HIS A 52 -12.73 2.60 4.06
C HIS A 52 -11.63 1.52 3.93
N ASP A 53 -11.53 0.84 2.79
CA ASP A 53 -10.51 -0.17 2.55
C ASP A 53 -9.09 0.40 2.59
N VAL A 54 -8.90 1.58 1.98
CA VAL A 54 -7.61 2.25 1.99
C VAL A 54 -7.22 2.60 3.43
N GLY A 55 -8.11 3.24 4.18
CA GLY A 55 -7.81 3.68 5.54
C GLY A 55 -7.67 2.57 6.58
N THR A 56 -8.39 1.45 6.41
CA THR A 56 -8.40 0.35 7.39
C THR A 56 -7.49 -0.82 7.06
N VAL A 57 -7.14 -1.01 5.79
CA VAL A 57 -6.32 -2.16 5.35
C VAL A 57 -5.01 -1.69 4.73
N ILE A 58 -5.07 -0.84 3.70
CA ILE A 58 -3.88 -0.50 2.90
C ILE A 58 -2.92 0.38 3.71
N ILE A 59 -3.41 1.51 4.25
CA ILE A 59 -2.57 2.45 5.03
C ILE A 59 -1.94 1.76 6.24
N PRO A 60 -2.68 1.03 7.11
CA PRO A 60 -2.07 0.33 8.23
C PRO A 60 -1.03 -0.72 7.81
N THR A 61 -1.25 -1.39 6.68
CA THR A 61 -0.27 -2.33 6.13
C THR A 61 1.00 -1.60 5.71
N VAL A 62 0.87 -0.51 4.95
CA VAL A 62 2.02 0.26 4.44
C VAL A 62 2.80 0.89 5.59
N CYS A 63 2.14 1.37 6.65
CA CYS A 63 2.80 1.87 7.86
C CYS A 63 3.73 0.85 8.53
N ARG A 64 3.56 -0.46 8.28
CA ARG A 64 4.45 -1.51 8.81
C ARG A 64 5.72 -1.70 7.98
N LEU A 65 5.78 -1.12 6.79
CA LEU A 65 6.91 -1.19 5.87
C LEU A 65 7.88 -0.07 6.19
N THR A 66 8.51 -0.10 7.37
CA THR A 66 9.30 1.04 7.90
C THR A 66 10.52 1.44 7.06
N THR A 67 10.91 0.59 6.11
CA THR A 67 11.99 0.85 5.13
C THR A 67 11.51 1.55 3.87
N LEU A 68 10.21 1.79 3.73
CA LEU A 68 9.64 2.43 2.55
C LEU A 68 10.16 3.86 2.41
N GLN A 69 10.68 4.15 1.23
CA GLN A 69 11.18 5.45 0.82
C GLN A 69 10.23 6.14 -0.15
N GLN A 70 9.50 5.37 -0.95
CA GLN A 70 8.57 5.87 -1.95
C GLN A 70 7.27 5.08 -1.93
N LEU A 71 6.14 5.79 -1.78
CA LEU A 71 4.80 5.23 -1.88
C LEU A 71 4.03 5.97 -2.98
N CYS A 72 3.54 5.22 -3.97
CA CYS A 72 2.50 5.67 -4.88
C CYS A 72 1.26 4.80 -4.68
N LEU A 73 0.19 5.37 -4.15
CA LEU A 73 -1.08 4.70 -3.97
C LEU A 73 -2.13 5.32 -4.91
N LYS A 74 -2.63 4.51 -5.84
CA LYS A 74 -3.74 4.87 -6.73
C LYS A 74 -4.95 4.03 -6.38
N ALA A 75 -6.06 4.68 -6.03
CA ALA A 75 -7.35 4.06 -5.76
C ALA A 75 -8.45 4.81 -6.51
N ARG A 76 -9.71 4.35 -6.36
CA ARG A 76 -10.83 5.01 -7.04
C ARG A 76 -10.97 6.49 -6.65
N PRO A 77 -11.43 7.34 -7.59
CA PRO A 77 -11.76 8.73 -7.31
C PRO A 77 -12.90 8.82 -6.29
N GLY A 78 -12.80 9.78 -5.37
CA GLY A 78 -13.74 9.94 -4.25
C GLY A 78 -13.11 9.74 -2.86
N PHE A 79 -11.81 9.48 -2.79
CA PHE A 79 -11.02 9.51 -1.57
C PHE A 79 -10.82 10.98 -1.14
N ARG A 80 -11.57 11.45 -0.16
CA ARG A 80 -11.67 12.89 0.15
C ARG A 80 -10.87 13.30 1.38
N ASP A 81 -10.66 12.39 2.34
CA ASP A 81 -9.87 12.66 3.54
C ASP A 81 -8.50 11.94 3.50
N ASN A 82 -7.55 12.56 2.81
CA ASN A 82 -6.16 12.08 2.78
C ASN A 82 -5.33 12.59 3.97
N GLN A 83 -5.78 13.61 4.70
CA GLN A 83 -4.95 14.29 5.70
C GLN A 83 -4.56 13.39 6.89
N ASP A 84 -5.52 12.66 7.46
CA ASP A 84 -5.25 11.71 8.56
C ASP A 84 -4.35 10.54 8.11
N HIS A 85 -4.51 10.11 6.86
CA HIS A 85 -3.68 9.06 6.26
C HIS A 85 -2.25 9.54 6.03
N VAL A 86 -2.05 10.78 5.56
CA VAL A 86 -0.73 11.39 5.42
C VAL A 86 -0.05 11.48 6.77
N CYS A 87 -0.73 11.97 7.81
CA CYS A 87 -0.19 12.04 9.17
C CYS A 87 0.23 10.67 9.69
N SER A 88 -0.60 9.64 9.47
CA SER A 88 -0.30 8.26 9.87
C SER A 88 0.94 7.70 9.16
N LEU A 89 1.04 7.91 7.84
CA LEU A 89 2.18 7.47 7.05
C LEU A 89 3.47 8.22 7.43
N ALA A 90 3.39 9.55 7.60
CA ALA A 90 4.54 10.37 7.97
C ALA A 90 5.08 9.99 9.36
N ALA A 91 4.20 9.67 10.31
CA ALA A 91 4.60 9.22 11.65
C ALA A 91 5.24 7.82 11.63
N ALA A 92 4.73 6.91 10.81
CA ALA A 92 5.17 5.51 10.78
C ALA A 92 6.38 5.26 9.87
N LEU A 93 6.58 6.09 8.84
CA LEU A 93 7.58 5.89 7.78
C LEU A 93 8.60 7.02 7.78
N PRO A 94 9.57 7.02 8.72
CA PRO A 94 10.55 8.09 8.85
C PRO A 94 11.51 8.19 7.65
N SER A 95 11.58 7.14 6.83
CA SER A 95 12.41 7.10 5.61
C SER A 95 11.67 7.55 4.35
N LEU A 96 10.38 7.88 4.45
CA LEU A 96 9.55 8.23 3.31
C LEU A 96 9.95 9.60 2.76
N THR A 97 10.36 9.63 1.49
CA THR A 97 10.80 10.84 0.78
C THR A 97 9.84 11.24 -0.34
N SER A 98 9.01 10.31 -0.80
CA SER A 98 8.03 10.52 -1.85
C SER A 98 6.72 9.84 -1.47
N LEU A 99 5.62 10.60 -1.54
CA LEU A 99 4.28 10.14 -1.24
C LEU A 99 3.31 10.68 -2.28
N GLU A 100 2.67 9.77 -3.00
CA GLU A 100 1.52 10.04 -3.85
C GLU A 100 0.33 9.23 -3.31
N LEU A 101 -0.77 9.93 -3.02
CA LEU A 101 -2.02 9.32 -2.55
C LEU A 101 -3.14 9.53 -3.58
N PRO A 102 -4.23 8.74 -3.50
CA PRO A 102 -5.38 8.96 -4.37
C PRO A 102 -5.99 10.33 -4.08
N GLY A 103 -6.36 11.05 -5.14
CA GLY A 103 -7.10 12.31 -5.12
C GLY A 103 -8.33 12.26 -6.00
#